data_AF-A0A0F9M9P1-F1
#
_entry.id   AF-A0A0F9M9P1-F1
#
_cell.length_a   1.000
_cell.length_b   1.000
_cell.length_c   1.000
_cell.angle_alpha   90.00
_cell.angle_beta   90.00
_cell.angle_gamma   90.00
#
_symmetry.space_group_name_H-M   'P 1'
#
loop_
_entity.id
_entity.type
_entity.pdbx_description
1 polymer ?
#
loop_
_entity_poly.entity_id
_entity_poly.type
_entity_poly.pdbx_seq_one_letter_code
_entity_poly.pdbx_strand_id
1 'polypeptide(L)'
;IKKKINKKTNKISIIHAISASGDKFLVKKRGYIVENIPTIPLVVDDKIQTIRKTARVYLVLCDLGLQEELSKIKKSRNIRSGKGKIRGRKYKNKKGLLIVIKDDFGITRASRNIPGTNVIKVENLSIDNLAPGGLSGRLILWTQSAFNELNNYEVAI
;
A
#
# COMPACT_ATOMS: atom_id res chain seq x y z
N ILE A 1 -13.26 20.19 -10.49
CA ILE A 1 -14.06 20.56 -9.30
C ILE A 1 -13.40 19.93 -8.08
N LYS A 2 -12.90 20.73 -7.14
CA LYS A 2 -12.34 20.25 -5.86
C LYS A 2 -13.39 20.45 -4.78
N LYS A 3 -13.78 19.39 -4.07
CA LYS A 3 -14.69 19.51 -2.92
C LYS A 3 -13.87 19.75 -1.65
N LYS A 4 -14.28 20.72 -0.84
CA LYS A 4 -13.69 20.98 0.48
C LYS A 4 -14.20 19.93 1.46
N ILE A 5 -13.29 19.28 2.19
CA ILE A 5 -13.60 18.31 3.24
C ILE A 5 -13.14 18.89 4.58
N ASN A 6 -13.89 18.62 5.65
CA ASN A 6 -13.48 19.00 7.00
C ASN A 6 -12.19 18.26 7.40
N LYS A 7 -11.20 19.00 7.90
CA LYS A 7 -9.91 18.45 8.33
C LYS A 7 -10.09 17.34 9.39
N LYS A 8 -11.03 17.50 10.33
CA LYS A 8 -11.31 16.49 11.37
C LYS A 8 -11.79 15.18 10.76
N THR A 9 -12.79 15.24 9.89
CA THR A 9 -13.34 14.06 9.19
C THR A 9 -12.27 13.36 8.36
N ASN A 10 -11.39 14.11 7.69
CA ASN A 10 -10.30 13.53 6.92
C ASN A 10 -9.29 12.77 7.81
N LYS A 11 -8.91 13.34 8.96
CA LYS A 11 -8.02 12.67 9.93
C LYS A 11 -8.63 11.37 10.47
N ILE A 12 -9.88 11.41 10.92
CA ILE A 12 -10.61 10.23 11.41
C ILE A 12 -10.68 9.14 10.32
N SER A 13 -10.91 9.54 9.06
CA SER A 13 -10.98 8.61 7.94
C SER A 13 -9.66 7.87 7.72
N ILE A 14 -8.52 8.56 7.88
CA ILE A 14 -7.18 7.96 7.79
C ILE A 14 -6.98 6.94 8.91
N ILE A 15 -7.33 7.29 10.15
CA ILE A 15 -7.20 6.40 11.32
C ILE A 15 -8.05 5.13 11.12
N HIS A 16 -9.31 5.28 10.70
CA HIS A 16 -10.18 4.14 10.39
C HIS A 16 -9.61 3.25 9.28
N ALA A 17 -9.02 3.84 8.25
CA ALA A 17 -8.42 3.08 7.15
C ALA A 17 -7.15 2.33 7.58
N ILE A 18 -6.33 2.92 8.46
CA ILE A 18 -5.17 2.27 9.08
C ILE A 18 -5.63 1.11 9.96
N SER A 19 -6.59 1.33 10.85
CA SER A 19 -7.16 0.29 11.71
C SER A 19 -7.69 -0.89 10.88
N ALA A 20 -8.45 -0.62 9.82
CA ALA A 20 -8.95 -1.65 8.92
C ALA A 20 -7.85 -2.44 8.19
N SER A 21 -6.66 -1.87 8.01
CA SER A 21 -5.52 -2.59 7.40
C SER A 21 -4.85 -3.58 8.37
N GLY A 22 -5.06 -3.41 9.68
CA GLY A 22 -4.59 -4.33 10.70
C GLY A 22 -5.45 -5.58 10.85
N ASP A 23 -6.68 -5.57 10.33
CA ASP A 23 -7.58 -6.73 10.41
C ASP A 23 -7.45 -7.64 9.18
N LYS A 24 -6.97 -8.88 9.41
CA LYS A 24 -6.84 -9.92 8.38
C LYS A 24 -8.15 -10.22 7.67
N PHE A 25 -9.29 -10.16 8.36
CA PHE A 25 -10.60 -10.41 7.77
C PHE A 25 -10.96 -9.33 6.73
N LEU A 26 -10.80 -8.05 7.07
CA LEU A 26 -11.08 -6.93 6.16
C LEU A 26 -10.16 -6.93 4.95
N VAL A 27 -8.87 -7.23 5.15
CA VAL A 27 -7.89 -7.33 4.05
C VAL A 27 -8.22 -8.49 3.10
N LYS A 28 -8.61 -9.66 3.63
CA LYS A 28 -9.08 -10.79 2.81
C LYS A 28 -10.38 -10.48 2.09
N LYS A 29 -11.36 -9.85 2.76
CA LYS A 29 -12.66 -9.45 2.20
C LYS A 29 -12.51 -8.48 1.04
N ARG A 30 -11.51 -7.59 1.09
CA ARG A 30 -11.17 -6.71 -0.03
C ARG A 30 -10.64 -7.47 -1.26
N GLY A 31 -10.14 -8.67 -1.06
CA GLY A 31 -9.67 -9.56 -2.11
C GLY A 31 -8.15 -9.59 -2.26
N TYR A 32 -7.37 -9.35 -1.21
CA TYR A 32 -5.94 -9.69 -1.17
C TYR A 32 -5.75 -11.16 -0.82
N ILE A 33 -4.71 -11.80 -1.38
CA ILE A 33 -4.29 -13.14 -0.98
C ILE A 33 -3.32 -12.99 0.20
N VAL A 34 -3.72 -13.48 1.38
CA VAL A 34 -3.01 -13.26 2.65
C VAL A 34 -2.76 -14.54 3.45
N GLU A 35 -2.87 -15.69 2.80
CA GLU A 35 -2.81 -17.01 3.46
C GLU A 35 -1.37 -17.35 3.89
N ASN A 36 -0.39 -17.03 3.03
CA ASN A 36 1.04 -17.27 3.29
C ASN A 36 1.73 -16.13 4.06
N ILE A 37 1.01 -15.08 4.44
CA ILE A 37 1.58 -13.94 5.19
C ILE A 37 1.58 -14.30 6.68
N PRO A 38 2.72 -14.14 7.39
CA PRO A 38 2.86 -14.58 8.78
C PRO A 38 1.91 -13.84 9.73
N THR A 39 1.89 -12.51 9.65
CA THR A 39 1.09 -11.65 10.53
C THR A 39 0.55 -10.44 9.80
N ILE A 40 -0.62 -9.97 10.25
CA ILE A 40 -1.20 -8.68 9.86
C ILE A 40 -1.47 -7.93 11.16
N PRO A 41 -0.98 -6.68 11.33
CA PRO A 41 -0.20 -5.89 10.39
C PRO A 41 1.20 -6.47 10.11
N LEU A 42 1.67 -6.34 8.87
CA LEU A 42 2.98 -6.84 8.44
C LEU A 42 4.03 -5.76 8.69
N VAL A 43 4.91 -5.99 9.67
CA VAL A 43 5.98 -5.06 10.07
C VAL A 43 7.33 -5.69 9.75
N VAL A 44 8.24 -4.92 9.14
CA VAL A 44 9.59 -5.36 8.75
C VAL A 44 10.66 -4.40 9.22
N ASP A 45 11.89 -4.90 9.32
CA ASP A 45 13.08 -4.13 9.68
C ASP A 45 13.33 -2.96 8.69
N ASP A 46 13.84 -1.85 9.21
CA ASP A 46 14.10 -0.62 8.46
C ASP A 46 15.16 -0.79 7.36
N LYS A 47 15.94 -1.87 7.41
CA LYS A 47 16.88 -2.26 6.35
C LYS A 47 16.24 -2.38 4.97
N ILE A 48 14.93 -2.60 4.87
CA ILE A 48 14.25 -2.61 3.57
C ILE A 48 14.31 -1.24 2.87
N GLN A 49 14.39 -0.14 3.63
CA GLN A 49 14.41 1.23 3.09
C GLN A 49 15.69 1.51 2.27
N THR A 50 16.78 0.81 2.56
CA THR A 50 18.09 1.01 1.91
C THR A 50 18.26 0.20 0.62
N ILE A 51 17.32 -0.67 0.28
CA ILE A 51 17.42 -1.52 -0.92
C ILE A 51 17.25 -0.65 -2.17
N ARG A 52 18.29 -0.65 -3.03
CA ARG A 52 18.30 0.13 -4.29
C ARG A 52 17.93 -0.68 -5.54
N LYS A 53 18.07 -2.00 -5.50
CA LYS A 53 17.83 -2.88 -6.65
C LYS A 53 16.44 -3.50 -6.59
N THR A 54 15.65 -3.36 -7.67
CA THR A 54 14.30 -3.93 -7.79
C THR A 54 14.26 -5.44 -7.58
N ALA A 55 15.23 -6.18 -8.14
CA ALA A 55 15.29 -7.63 -8.00
C ALA A 55 15.37 -8.07 -6.53
N ARG A 56 16.16 -7.34 -5.71
CA ARG A 56 16.30 -7.64 -4.29
C ARG A 56 15.03 -7.33 -3.51
N VAL A 57 14.33 -6.25 -3.84
CA VAL A 57 13.00 -5.96 -3.26
C VAL A 57 12.01 -7.07 -3.60
N TYR A 58 11.99 -7.52 -4.86
CA TYR A 58 11.08 -8.57 -5.29
C TYR A 58 11.30 -9.89 -4.53
N LEU A 59 12.57 -10.29 -4.36
CA LEU A 59 12.92 -11.48 -3.58
C LEU A 59 12.43 -11.36 -2.13
N VAL A 60 12.72 -10.25 -1.46
CA VAL A 60 12.25 -10.00 -0.08
C VAL A 60 10.73 -10.09 0.02
N LEU A 61 9.98 -9.53 -0.94
CA LEU A 61 8.52 -9.62 -0.94
C LEU A 61 8.03 -11.06 -1.16
N CYS A 62 8.70 -11.86 -2.00
CA CYS A 62 8.38 -13.28 -2.16
C CYS A 62 8.64 -14.06 -0.87
N ASP A 63 9.77 -13.81 -0.20
CA ASP A 63 10.14 -14.45 1.07
C ASP A 63 9.14 -14.13 2.19
N LEU A 64 8.52 -12.94 2.15
CA LEU A 64 7.44 -12.52 3.05
C LEU A 64 6.07 -13.14 2.72
N GLY A 65 5.99 -14.04 1.73
CA GLY A 65 4.76 -14.74 1.36
C GLY A 65 3.86 -13.98 0.37
N LEU A 66 4.34 -12.89 -0.25
CA LEU A 66 3.54 -12.05 -1.16
C LEU A 66 3.60 -12.50 -2.63
N GLN A 67 4.26 -13.62 -2.92
CA GLN A 67 4.48 -14.10 -4.29
C GLN A 67 3.19 -14.27 -5.10
N GLU A 68 2.15 -14.84 -4.49
CA GLU A 68 0.85 -15.07 -5.14
C GLU A 68 0.13 -13.76 -5.45
N GLU A 69 0.13 -12.82 -4.49
CA GLU A 69 -0.49 -11.51 -4.66
C GLU A 69 0.22 -10.71 -5.76
N LEU A 70 1.57 -10.69 -5.77
CA LEU A 70 2.35 -10.05 -6.83
C LEU A 70 2.07 -10.66 -8.21
N SER A 71 1.97 -11.99 -8.29
CA SER A 71 1.64 -12.71 -9.53
C SER A 71 0.25 -12.36 -10.05
N LYS A 72 -0.74 -12.30 -9.15
CA LYS A 72 -2.12 -11.86 -9.45
C LYS A 72 -2.16 -10.42 -9.95
N ILE A 73 -1.42 -9.51 -9.33
CA ILE A 73 -1.34 -8.12 -9.75
C ILE A 73 -0.69 -8.02 -11.13
N LYS A 74 0.39 -8.75 -11.39
CA LYS A 74 1.06 -8.79 -12.70
C LYS A 74 0.11 -9.25 -13.80
N LYS A 75 -0.69 -10.29 -13.56
CA LYS A 75 -1.72 -10.79 -14.48
C LYS A 75 -2.92 -9.84 -14.66
N SER A 76 -3.12 -8.89 -13.75
CA SER A 76 -4.30 -8.01 -13.76
C SER A 76 -4.25 -6.86 -14.77
N ARG A 77 -3.14 -6.68 -15.46
CA ARG A 77 -2.93 -5.57 -16.41
C ARG A 77 -3.74 -5.82 -17.69
N ASN A 78 -4.87 -5.13 -17.81
CA ASN A 78 -5.76 -5.23 -18.97
C ASN A 78 -5.91 -3.88 -19.68
N ILE A 79 -6.28 -3.92 -20.96
CA ILE A 79 -6.64 -2.72 -21.72
C ILE A 79 -8.00 -2.22 -21.22
N ARG A 80 -8.09 -0.91 -20.96
CA ARG A 80 -9.33 -0.27 -20.53
C ARG A 80 -10.34 -0.26 -21.67
N SER A 81 -11.56 -0.68 -21.37
CA SER A 81 -12.70 -0.56 -22.29
C SER A 81 -13.10 0.92 -22.48
N GLY A 82 -13.71 1.21 -23.64
CA GLY A 82 -14.24 2.53 -23.97
C GLY A 82 -13.19 3.59 -24.33
N LYS A 83 -13.65 4.85 -24.40
CA LYS A 83 -12.86 6.00 -24.89
C LYS A 83 -11.65 6.37 -24.00
N GLY A 84 -11.59 5.84 -22.78
CA GLY A 84 -10.44 6.04 -21.88
C GLY A 84 -9.12 5.53 -22.46
N LYS A 85 -9.17 4.53 -23.36
CA LYS A 85 -8.02 4.02 -24.11
C LYS A 85 -7.33 5.09 -24.94
N ILE A 86 -8.13 5.94 -25.61
CA ILE A 86 -7.65 7.01 -26.51
C ILE A 86 -7.12 8.20 -25.69
N ARG A 87 -7.73 8.48 -24.53
CA ARG A 87 -7.35 9.62 -23.66
C ARG A 87 -6.10 9.36 -22.78
N GLY A 88 -5.17 8.53 -23.25
CA GLY A 88 -3.92 8.22 -22.51
C GLY A 88 -4.06 7.31 -21.28
N ARG A 89 -5.23 6.73 -21.01
CA ARG A 89 -5.46 5.83 -19.85
C ARG A 89 -5.70 4.38 -20.30
N LYS A 90 -4.84 3.91 -21.22
CA LYS A 90 -4.96 2.62 -21.92
C LYS A 90 -4.98 1.40 -21.00
N TYR A 91 -4.23 1.40 -19.91
CA TYR A 91 -4.13 0.25 -19.01
C TYR A 91 -4.95 0.44 -17.72
N LYS A 92 -5.49 -0.67 -17.21
CA LYS A 92 -6.09 -0.79 -15.88
C LYS A 92 -5.37 -1.92 -15.15
N ASN A 93 -4.87 -1.63 -13.95
CA ASN A 93 -4.16 -2.59 -13.11
C ASN A 93 -4.82 -2.59 -11.72
N LYS A 94 -4.76 -3.71 -11.01
CA LYS A 94 -5.17 -3.77 -9.60
C LYS A 94 -4.20 -2.98 -8.71
N LYS A 95 -4.72 -2.42 -7.61
CA LYS A 95 -3.92 -1.79 -6.56
C LYS A 95 -3.45 -2.86 -5.59
N GLY A 96 -2.14 -3.09 -5.56
CA GLY A 96 -1.51 -4.10 -4.72
C GLY A 96 -1.08 -3.54 -3.37
N LEU A 97 0.06 -4.07 -2.92
CA LEU A 97 0.76 -3.71 -1.70
C LEU A 97 1.02 -2.21 -1.58
N LEU A 98 0.81 -1.68 -0.39
CA LEU A 98 1.33 -0.38 0.02
C LEU A 98 2.51 -0.60 0.97
N ILE A 99 3.68 -0.04 0.64
CA ILE A 99 4.86 -0.04 1.49
C ILE A 99 4.93 1.33 2.16
N VAL A 100 4.92 1.35 3.48
CA VAL A 100 5.01 2.59 4.27
C VAL A 100 6.37 2.68 4.94
N ILE A 101 7.06 3.77 4.65
CA ILE A 101 8.43 4.05 5.10
C ILE A 101 8.46 5.33 5.93
N LYS A 102 9.46 5.47 6.79
CA LYS A 102 9.76 6.75 7.42
C LYS A 102 10.56 7.63 6.45
N ASP A 103 11.74 7.12 6.07
CA ASP A 103 12.68 7.80 5.19
C ASP A 103 12.91 7.03 3.89
N ASP A 104 13.33 7.75 2.85
CA ASP A 104 13.62 7.16 1.54
C ASP A 104 15.13 7.11 1.30
N PHE A 105 15.70 5.91 1.44
CA PHE A 105 17.11 5.64 1.12
C PHE A 105 17.31 4.95 -0.24
N GLY A 106 16.29 4.97 -1.10
CA GLY A 106 16.32 4.41 -2.46
C GLY A 106 15.21 3.41 -2.76
N ILE A 107 14.45 2.99 -1.75
CA ILE A 107 13.36 2.01 -1.89
C ILE A 107 12.25 2.49 -2.82
N THR A 108 11.96 3.80 -2.86
CA THR A 108 10.95 4.35 -3.79
C THR A 108 11.36 4.11 -5.24
N ARG A 109 12.65 4.23 -5.56
CA ARG A 109 13.17 3.95 -6.91
C ARG A 109 13.21 2.45 -7.19
N ALA A 110 13.64 1.66 -6.22
CA ALA A 110 13.74 0.20 -6.35
C ALA A 110 12.37 -0.45 -6.58
N SER A 111 11.32 -0.02 -5.86
CA SER A 111 9.99 -0.64 -5.91
C SER A 111 9.10 -0.11 -7.04
N ARG A 112 9.44 1.02 -7.67
CA ARG A 112 8.58 1.69 -8.67
C ARG A 112 8.20 0.79 -9.85
N ASN A 113 9.08 -0.11 -10.25
CA ASN A 113 8.87 -0.98 -11.42
C ASN A 113 8.08 -2.27 -11.06
N ILE A 114 7.87 -2.56 -9.77
CA ILE A 114 7.09 -3.73 -9.37
C ILE A 114 5.59 -3.40 -9.57
N PRO A 115 4.83 -4.22 -10.32
CA PRO A 115 3.43 -3.94 -10.58
C PRO A 115 2.58 -3.86 -9.30
N GLY A 116 1.85 -2.75 -9.17
CA GLY A 116 0.86 -2.52 -8.11
C GLY A 116 1.42 -2.35 -6.70
N THR A 117 2.74 -2.28 -6.53
CA THR A 117 3.37 -1.81 -5.30
C THR A 117 3.44 -0.29 -5.29
N ASN A 118 3.02 0.33 -4.20
CA ASN A 118 3.16 1.76 -3.96
C ASN A 118 4.05 1.97 -2.74
N VAL A 119 4.96 2.94 -2.78
CA VAL A 119 5.81 3.32 -1.64
C VAL A 119 5.45 4.73 -1.21
N ILE A 120 5.20 4.95 0.09
CA ILE A 120 4.75 6.23 0.64
C ILE A 120 5.40 6.46 2.00
N LYS A 121 5.75 7.71 2.29
CA LYS A 121 6.22 8.11 3.63
C LYS A 121 5.06 8.23 4.61
N VAL A 122 5.24 7.87 5.88
CA VAL A 122 4.20 7.97 6.93
C VAL A 122 3.56 9.36 6.95
N GLU A 123 4.39 10.40 6.94
CA GLU A 123 3.95 11.81 6.95
C GLU A 123 3.00 12.16 5.78
N ASN A 124 3.14 11.47 4.65
CA ASN A 124 2.39 11.69 3.42
C ASN A 124 1.24 10.70 3.22
N LEU A 125 0.83 9.99 4.27
CA LEU A 125 -0.32 9.09 4.23
C LEU A 125 -1.59 9.86 3.88
N SER A 126 -2.36 9.30 2.95
CA SER A 126 -3.64 9.86 2.53
C SER A 126 -4.68 8.76 2.37
N ILE A 127 -5.95 9.16 2.41
CA ILE A 127 -7.07 8.22 2.29
C ILE A 127 -7.07 7.51 0.93
N ASP A 128 -6.65 8.17 -0.15
CA ASP A 128 -6.58 7.57 -1.49
C ASP A 128 -5.57 6.42 -1.54
N ASN A 129 -4.55 6.48 -0.69
CA ASN A 129 -3.53 5.46 -0.59
C ASN A 129 -3.99 4.28 0.26
N LEU A 130 -4.61 4.55 1.41
CA LEU A 130 -5.08 3.52 2.33
C LEU A 130 -6.36 2.82 1.86
N ALA A 131 -7.26 3.58 1.25
CA ALA A 131 -8.59 3.14 0.84
C ALA A 131 -8.88 3.47 -0.64
N PRO A 132 -8.12 2.92 -1.61
CA PRO A 132 -8.33 3.25 -3.00
C PRO A 132 -9.72 2.79 -3.46
N GLY A 133 -10.49 3.71 -4.03
CA GLY A 133 -11.88 3.45 -4.45
C GLY A 133 -12.90 3.46 -3.30
N GLY A 134 -12.53 3.97 -2.11
CA GLY A 134 -13.44 4.10 -0.96
C GLY A 134 -13.65 2.80 -0.17
N LEU A 135 -12.99 1.72 -0.55
CA LEU A 135 -12.94 0.48 0.24
C LEU A 135 -11.80 0.57 1.24
N SER A 136 -11.95 0.08 2.48
CA SER A 136 -10.89 -0.02 3.49
C SER A 136 -10.16 -1.38 3.43
N GLY A 137 -9.20 -1.65 4.31
CA GLY A 137 -8.52 -2.96 4.37
C GLY A 137 -7.50 -3.20 3.27
N ARG A 138 -6.71 -2.17 2.88
CA ARG A 138 -5.59 -2.37 1.95
C ARG A 138 -4.48 -3.18 2.63
N LEU A 139 -3.80 -4.04 1.88
CA LEU A 139 -2.61 -4.74 2.37
C LEU A 139 -1.42 -3.76 2.46
N ILE A 140 -0.90 -3.58 3.68
CA ILE A 140 0.17 -2.63 4.00
C ILE A 140 1.37 -3.38 4.60
N LEU A 141 2.56 -3.08 4.09
CA LEU A 141 3.86 -3.42 4.66
C LEU A 141 4.39 -2.19 5.38
N TRP A 142 4.58 -2.29 6.68
CA TRP A 142 5.14 -1.22 7.51
C TRP A 142 6.62 -1.48 7.77
N THR A 143 7.42 -0.43 7.70
CA THR A 143 8.76 -0.44 8.32
C THR A 143 8.64 -0.19 9.81
N GLN A 144 9.55 -0.72 10.62
CA GLN A 144 9.48 -0.61 12.08
C GLN A 144 9.47 0.85 12.53
N SER A 145 10.35 1.69 11.97
CA SER A 145 10.36 3.13 12.26
C SER A 145 9.05 3.82 11.88
N ALA A 146 8.46 3.44 10.74
CA ALA A 146 7.18 3.99 10.29
C ALA A 146 6.01 3.57 11.20
N PHE A 147 6.04 2.33 11.68
CA PHE A 147 5.01 1.80 12.56
C PHE A 147 5.03 2.49 13.93
N ASN A 148 6.23 2.72 14.48
CA ASN A 148 6.38 3.42 15.76
C ASN A 148 5.88 4.88 15.70
N GLU A 149 5.99 5.53 14.54
CA GLU A 149 5.50 6.89 14.33
C GLU A 149 3.97 6.98 14.35
N LEU A 150 3.25 5.87 14.16
CA LEU A 150 1.79 5.84 14.28
C LEU A 150 1.30 6.18 15.70
N ASN A 151 2.09 5.90 16.74
CA ASN A 151 1.72 6.24 18.11
C ASN A 151 1.52 7.76 18.29
N ASN A 152 2.21 8.59 17.49
CA ASN A 152 2.02 10.03 17.52
C ASN A 152 0.64 10.46 16.96
N TYR A 153 0.01 9.64 16.10
CA TYR A 153 -1.31 9.93 15.56
C TYR A 153 -2.43 9.68 16.58
N GLU A 154 -2.24 8.79 17.55
CA GLU A 154 -3.20 8.54 18.63
C GLU A 154 -3.33 9.73 19.58
N VAL A 155 -2.23 10.45 19.81
CA VAL A 155 -2.17 11.65 20.69
C VAL A 155 -2.89 12.87 20.09
N ALA A 156 -3.23 12.84 18.81
CA ALA A 156 -3.86 13.96 18.09
C ALA A 156 -5.40 13.93 18.05
N ILE A 157 -6.02 13.00 18.80
CA ILE A 157 -7.47 12.90 19.04
C ILE A 157 -7.79 13.58 20.37
#